data_AF-A0A536XB56-F1
#
_entry.id   AF-A0A536XB56-F1
#
_cell.length_a   1.000
_cell.length_b   1.000
_cell.length_c   1.000
_cell.angle_alpha   90.00
_cell.angle_beta   90.00
_cell.angle_gamma   90.00
#
_symmetry.space_group_name_H-M   'P 1'
#
loop_
_entity.id
_entity.type
_entity.pdbx_description
1 polymer ?
#
loop_
_entity_poly.entity_id
_entity_poly.type
_entity_poly.pdbx_seq_one_letter_code
_entity_poly.pdbx_strand_id
1 'polypeptide(L)' 'MVDRHRQGIAFVKALRSPEVRERLIDLGLEPTGTTPEELTAIMAADTARWAPVIKASGFSAD' A
#
# COMPACT_ATOMS: atom_id res chain seq x y z
N MET A 1 -10.25 -9.51 -16.36
CA MET A 1 -8.97 -9.63 -15.63
C MET A 1 -7.91 -8.60 -16.08
N VAL A 2 -8.01 -8.03 -17.29
CA VAL A 2 -7.03 -7.08 -17.85
C VAL A 2 -7.05 -5.68 -17.18
N ASP A 3 -8.17 -5.25 -16.60
CA ASP A 3 -8.30 -3.88 -16.06
C ASP A 3 -7.52 -3.61 -14.76
N ARG A 4 -7.48 -4.58 -13.83
CA ARG A 4 -6.84 -4.39 -12.51
C ARG A 4 -5.32 -4.17 -12.65
N HIS A 5 -4.69 -4.86 -13.59
CA HIS A 5 -3.25 -4.74 -13.84
C HIS A 5 -2.90 -3.39 -14.47
N ARG A 6 -3.74 -2.88 -15.40
CA ARG A 6 -3.56 -1.56 -16.01
C ARG A 6 -3.72 -0.42 -14.99
N GLN A 7 -4.66 -0.55 -14.07
CA GLN A 7 -4.89 0.43 -12.99
C GLN A 7 -3.68 0.55 -12.06
N GLY A 8 -3.09 -0.58 -11.65
CA GLY A 8 -1.88 -0.59 -10.82
C GLY A 8 -0.69 0.11 -11.47
N ILE A 9 -0.43 -0.17 -12.75
CA ILE A 9 0.65 0.48 -13.51
C ILE A 9 0.40 1.99 -13.65
N ALA A 10 -0.83 2.41 -13.95
CA ALA A 10 -1.17 3.82 -14.07
C ALA A 10 -1.00 4.58 -12.74
N PHE A 11 -1.36 3.94 -11.62
CA PHE A 11 -1.21 4.49 -10.28
C PHE A 11 0.27 4.68 -9.91
N VAL A 12 1.12 3.67 -10.14
CA VAL A 12 2.56 3.78 -9.92
C VAL A 12 3.17 4.91 -10.75
N LYS A 13 2.74 5.05 -12.02
CA LYS A 13 3.20 6.14 -12.87
C LYS A 13 2.81 7.52 -12.33
N ALA A 14 1.59 7.66 -11.80
CA ALA A 14 1.13 8.90 -11.19
C ALA A 14 1.96 9.28 -9.95
N LEU A 15 2.28 8.31 -9.08
CA LEU A 15 3.13 8.52 -7.91
C LEU A 15 4.57 8.93 -8.25
N ARG A 16 5.04 8.63 -9.46
CA ARG A 16 6.37 9.05 -9.95
C ARG A 16 6.38 10.46 -10.54
N SER A 17 5.22 11.09 -10.73
CA SER A 17 5.17 12.50 -11.14
C SER A 17 5.77 13.37 -10.02
N PRO A 18 6.72 14.28 -10.33
CA PRO A 18 7.31 15.18 -9.33
C PRO A 18 6.25 15.99 -8.57
N GLU A 19 5.25 16.53 -9.28
CA GLU A 19 4.16 17.30 -8.69
C GLU A 19 3.35 16.47 -7.67
N VAL A 20 3.00 15.23 -8.03
CA VAL A 20 2.25 14.34 -7.14
C VAL A 20 3.11 13.94 -5.93
N ARG A 21 4.40 13.67 -6.18
CA ARG A 21 5.35 13.31 -5.12
C ARG A 21 5.50 14.44 -4.10
N GLU A 22 5.70 15.67 -4.57
CA GLU A 22 5.83 16.86 -3.72
C GLU A 22 4.56 17.08 -2.88
N ARG A 23 3.38 16.98 -3.48
CA ARG A 23 2.11 17.12 -2.74
C ARG A 23 1.91 16.06 -1.67
N LEU A 24 2.33 14.83 -1.91
CA LEU A 24 2.25 13.76 -0.90
C LEU A 24 3.23 14.01 0.25
N ILE A 25 4.44 14.49 -0.07
CA ILE A 25 5.45 14.87 0.94
C ILE A 25 4.93 16.03 1.80
N ASP A 26 4.30 17.04 1.20
CA ASP A 26 3.69 18.17 1.93
C ASP A 26 2.60 17.72 2.91
N LEU A 27 1.93 16.61 2.63
CA LEU A 27 0.94 15.98 3.51
C LEU A 27 1.57 15.09 4.59
N GLY A 28 2.91 14.97 4.63
CA GLY A 28 3.64 14.11 5.56
C GLY A 28 3.63 12.62 5.17
N LEU A 29 3.34 12.30 3.90
CA LEU A 29 3.33 10.94 3.39
C LEU A 29 4.65 10.61 2.69
N GLU A 30 5.07 9.34 2.77
CA GLU A 30 6.20 8.82 1.98
C GLU A 30 5.67 8.04 0.77
N PRO A 31 5.80 8.57 -0.46
CA PRO A 31 5.38 7.88 -1.68
C PRO A 31 6.37 6.78 -2.08
N THR A 32 6.01 5.52 -1.80
CA THR A 32 6.85 4.32 -2.02
C THR A 32 6.78 3.76 -3.45
N GLY A 33 5.67 3.95 -4.17
CA GLY A 33 5.54 3.57 -5.58
C GLY A 33 5.63 2.06 -5.87
N THR A 34 5.08 1.22 -5.00
CA THR A 34 5.11 -0.25 -5.11
C THR A 34 4.32 -0.78 -6.31
N THR A 35 4.78 -1.87 -6.92
CA THR A 35 4.02 -2.63 -7.91
C THR A 35 2.80 -3.34 -7.25
N PRO A 36 1.78 -3.75 -8.03
CA PRO A 36 0.66 -4.53 -7.48
C PRO A 36 1.09 -5.83 -6.79
N GLU A 37 2.12 -6.48 -7.33
CA GLU A 37 2.69 -7.72 -6.79
C GLU A 37 3.42 -7.45 -5.46
N GLU A 38 4.21 -6.36 -5.40
CA GLU A 38 4.87 -5.93 -4.15
C GLU A 38 3.85 -5.54 -3.08
N LEU A 39 2.79 -4.82 -3.45
CA LEU A 39 1.72 -4.46 -2.52
C LEU A 39 1.04 -5.72 -1.95
N THR A 40 0.78 -6.72 -2.80
CA THR A 40 0.21 -8.00 -2.36
C THR A 40 1.13 -8.71 -1.37
N ALA A 41 2.44 -8.70 -1.62
CA ALA A 41 3.42 -9.30 -0.72
C ALA A 41 3.50 -8.56 0.63
N ILE A 42 3.44 -7.23 0.63
CA ILE A 42 3.42 -6.40 1.85
C ILE A 42 2.18 -6.73 2.69
N MET A 43 1.00 -6.76 2.08
CA MET A 43 -0.25 -7.08 2.79
C MET A 43 -0.20 -8.48 3.43
N ALA A 44 0.35 -9.47 2.72
CA ALA A 44 0.50 -10.82 3.26
C ALA A 44 1.47 -10.86 4.44
N ALA A 45 2.61 -10.17 4.33
CA ALA A 45 3.61 -10.07 5.39
C ALA A 45 3.06 -9.35 6.64
N ASP A 46 2.37 -8.23 6.46
CA ASP A 46 1.75 -7.49 7.55
C ASP A 46 0.66 -8.31 8.25
N THR A 47 -0.17 -9.01 7.48
CA THR A 47 -1.18 -9.92 8.04
C THR A 47 -0.53 -11.00 8.88
N ALA A 48 0.50 -11.68 8.36
CA ALA A 48 1.21 -12.72 9.09
C ALA A 48 1.87 -12.20 10.37
N ARG A 49 2.41 -10.98 10.33
CA ARG A 49 3.07 -10.33 11.47
C ARG A 49 2.08 -9.92 12.56
N TRP A 50 0.97 -9.28 12.17
CA TRP A 50 0.07 -8.62 13.12
C TRP A 50 -1.11 -9.49 13.59
N ALA A 51 -1.56 -10.46 12.79
CA ALA A 51 -2.63 -11.37 13.18
C ALA A 51 -2.43 -12.04 14.55
N PRO A 52 -1.25 -12.61 14.90
CA PRO A 52 -1.05 -13.20 16.23
C PRO A 52 -1.07 -12.15 17.35
N VAL A 53 -0.57 -10.94 17.11
CA VAL A 53 -0.55 -9.84 18.09
C VAL A 53 -1.97 -9.39 18.42
N ILE A 54 -2.79 -9.18 17.39
CA ILE A 54 -4.20 -8.80 17.54
C ILE A 54 -4.94 -9.89 18.32
N LYS A 55 -4.77 -11.17 17.92
CA LYS A 55 -5.39 -12.30 18.62
C LYS A 55 -4.99 -12.38 20.09
N ALA A 56 -3.72 -12.17 20.40
CA ALA A 56 -3.20 -12.19 21.78
C ALA A 56 -3.74 -11.02 22.61
N SER A 57 -3.98 -9.86 22.00
CA SER A 57 -4.53 -8.70 22.69
C SER A 57 -6.03 -8.79 23.01
N GLY A 58 -6.76 -9.71 22.37
CA GLY A 58 -8.22 -9.78 22.46
C GLY A 58 -8.95 -8.63 21.75
N PHE A 59 -8.23 -7.79 21.02
CA PHE A 59 -8.81 -6.68 20.25
C PHE A 59 -9.69 -7.20 19.10
N SER A 60 -10.87 -6.60 18.97
CA SER A 60 -11.75 -6.69 17.80
C SER A 60 -12.17 -5.28 17.42
N ALA A 61 -12.34 -5.02 16.12
CA ALA A 61 -13.10 -3.86 15.67
C ALA A 61 -14.59 -4.13 15.90
N ASP A 62 -15.35 -3.09 16.25
CA ASP A 62 -16.81 -3.11 16.36
C ASP A 62 -17.49 -3.25 14.98
#